data_AF-K6DCS5-F1
#
_entry.id   AF-K6DCS5-F1
#
_cell.length_a   1.000
_cell.length_b   1.000
_cell.length_c   1.000
_cell.angle_alpha   90.00
_cell.angle_beta   90.00
_cell.angle_gamma   90.00
#
_symmetry.space_group_name_H-M   'P 1'
#
loop_
_entity.id
_entity.type
_entity.pdbx_description
1 polymer ?
#
loop_
_entity_poly.entity_id
_entity_poly.type
_entity_poly.pdbx_seq_one_letter_code
_entity_poly.pdbx_strand_id
1 'polypeptide(L)'
;MLVRDLYMDCIIFEESALAHCLYHLLEEKKISLDDDISKIDLNQADHEKVAEMFQKNVLGFHKVGLYSLKMDQTAFVFIYARSQEEAIQFFIKSFHSYPLNCHEYPLEFEITRGKEVLSFREMKKEFKRFPAMAGSFLKGK
;
A
#
# COMPACT_ATOMS: atom_id res chain seq x y z
N MET A 1 -2.65 -20.01 -13.95
CA MET A 1 -3.15 -18.65 -13.57
C MET A 1 -2.83 -17.76 -14.76
N LEU A 2 -3.70 -16.83 -15.13
CA LEU A 2 -3.44 -15.98 -16.28
C LEU A 2 -2.61 -14.74 -15.91
N VAL A 3 -1.88 -14.19 -16.87
CA VAL A 3 -1.13 -12.94 -16.71
C VAL A 3 -2.03 -11.81 -16.19
N ARG A 4 -3.28 -11.72 -16.65
CA ARG A 4 -4.24 -10.73 -16.16
C ARG A 4 -4.53 -10.88 -14.65
N ASP A 5 -4.60 -12.10 -14.15
CA ASP A 5 -4.92 -12.35 -12.74
C ASP A 5 -3.75 -11.90 -11.88
N LEU A 6 -2.53 -12.29 -12.27
CA LEU A 6 -1.28 -11.84 -11.63
C LEU A 6 -1.13 -10.31 -11.67
N TYR A 7 -1.44 -9.69 -12.81
CA TYR A 7 -1.33 -8.24 -12.97
C TYR A 7 -2.32 -7.50 -12.05
N MET A 8 -3.54 -8.00 -11.93
CA MET A 8 -4.52 -7.49 -10.98
C MET A 8 -4.07 -7.67 -9.53
N ASP A 9 -3.48 -8.81 -9.20
CA ASP A 9 -2.90 -9.04 -7.88
C ASP A 9 -1.79 -8.02 -7.58
N CYS A 10 -0.91 -7.73 -8.54
CA CYS A 10 0.12 -6.70 -8.33
C CYS A 10 -0.47 -5.33 -8.02
N ILE A 11 -1.59 -4.98 -8.65
CA ILE A 11 -2.31 -3.73 -8.38
C ILE A 11 -2.94 -3.75 -6.99
N ILE A 12 -3.63 -4.84 -6.63
CA ILE A 12 -4.29 -5.01 -5.33
C ILE A 12 -3.28 -5.01 -4.18
N PHE A 13 -2.15 -5.67 -4.37
CA PHE A 13 -1.13 -5.83 -3.35
C PHE A 13 -0.13 -4.68 -3.31
N GLU A 14 -0.18 -3.77 -4.29
CA GLU A 14 0.76 -2.66 -4.49
C GLU A 14 2.20 -3.13 -4.77
N GLU A 15 2.34 -4.29 -5.43
CA GLU A 15 3.61 -4.85 -5.93
C GLU A 15 4.08 -4.08 -7.18
N SER A 16 4.43 -2.80 -6.97
CA SER A 16 4.69 -1.84 -8.04
C SER A 16 5.81 -2.28 -8.98
N ALA A 17 6.90 -2.87 -8.45
CA ALA A 17 8.01 -3.32 -9.29
C ALA A 17 7.56 -4.41 -10.29
N LEU A 18 6.83 -5.41 -9.81
CA LEU A 18 6.31 -6.49 -10.65
C LEU A 18 5.26 -5.98 -11.63
N ALA A 19 4.36 -5.09 -11.20
CA ALA A 19 3.38 -4.46 -12.08
C ALA A 19 4.06 -3.70 -13.24
N HIS A 20 5.10 -2.92 -12.97
CA HIS A 20 5.83 -2.20 -14.03
C HIS A 20 6.56 -3.15 -14.98
N CYS A 21 7.13 -4.25 -14.48
CA CYS A 21 7.70 -5.31 -15.34
C CYS A 21 6.66 -5.93 -16.26
N LEU A 22 5.50 -6.32 -15.72
CA LEU A 22 4.42 -6.94 -16.49
C LEU A 22 3.84 -5.98 -17.52
N TYR A 23 3.65 -4.70 -17.14
CA TYR A 23 3.20 -3.66 -18.05
C TYR A 23 4.15 -3.50 -19.24
N HIS A 24 5.47 -3.44 -18.99
CA HIS A 24 6.45 -3.34 -20.06
C HIS A 24 6.44 -4.55 -21.00
N LEU A 25 6.34 -5.78 -20.46
CA LEU A 25 6.25 -7.00 -21.27
C LEU A 25 4.97 -7.05 -22.12
N LEU A 26 3.86 -6.55 -21.60
CA LEU A 26 2.59 -6.41 -22.32
C LEU A 26 2.66 -5.34 -23.42
N GLU A 27 3.27 -4.19 -23.12
CA GLU A 27 3.45 -3.08 -24.08
C GLU A 27 4.30 -3.50 -25.28
N GLU A 28 5.40 -4.22 -25.03
CA GLU A 28 6.29 -4.77 -26.05
C GLU A 28 5.71 -6.04 -26.72
N LYS A 29 4.48 -6.46 -26.34
CA LYS A 29 3.79 -7.65 -26.87
C LYS A 29 4.56 -8.96 -26.72
N LYS A 30 5.44 -9.05 -25.71
CA LYS A 30 6.21 -10.26 -25.37
C LYS A 30 5.34 -11.29 -24.66
N ILE A 31 4.30 -10.82 -23.96
CA ILE A 31 3.26 -11.63 -23.32
C ILE A 31 1.87 -11.07 -23.65
N SER A 32 0.84 -11.89 -23.50
CA SER A 32 -0.58 -11.52 -23.56
C SER A 32 -1.25 -11.65 -22.20
N LEU A 33 -2.35 -10.91 -21.97
CA LEU A 33 -3.16 -11.01 -20.75
C LEU A 33 -3.78 -12.41 -20.54
N ASP A 34 -4.03 -13.13 -21.63
CA ASP A 34 -4.60 -14.48 -21.63
C ASP A 34 -3.53 -15.59 -21.67
N ASP A 35 -2.25 -15.23 -21.62
CA ASP A 35 -1.19 -16.21 -21.43
C ASP A 35 -1.20 -16.76 -20.00
N ASP A 36 -0.77 -18.02 -19.85
CA ASP A 36 -0.48 -18.57 -18.53
C ASP A 36 0.82 -17.96 -17.98
N ILE A 37 0.86 -17.72 -16.66
CA ILE A 37 2.01 -17.14 -15.97
C ILE A 37 3.32 -17.90 -16.18
N SER A 38 3.28 -19.20 -16.49
CA SER A 38 4.48 -20.00 -16.79
C SER A 38 5.24 -19.54 -18.02
N LYS A 39 4.61 -18.76 -18.91
CA LYS A 39 5.26 -18.15 -20.08
C LYS A 39 5.99 -16.85 -19.76
N ILE A 40 5.80 -16.28 -18.57
CA ILE A 40 6.44 -15.03 -18.18
C ILE A 40 7.92 -15.28 -17.94
N ASP A 41 8.75 -14.65 -18.75
CA ASP A 41 10.18 -14.55 -18.53
C ASP A 41 10.55 -13.09 -18.24
N LEU A 42 10.77 -12.79 -16.96
CA LEU A 42 11.08 -11.43 -16.50
C LEU A 42 12.42 -10.93 -17.04
N ASN A 43 13.32 -11.81 -17.49
CA ASN A 43 14.60 -11.40 -18.08
C ASN A 43 14.42 -10.79 -19.47
N GLN A 44 13.25 -10.98 -20.10
CA GLN A 44 12.94 -10.32 -21.36
C GLN A 44 12.55 -8.85 -21.16
N ALA A 45 12.32 -8.40 -19.92
CA ALA A 45 12.00 -7.01 -19.65
C ALA A 45 13.25 -6.14 -19.80
N ASP A 46 13.10 -4.97 -20.44
CA ASP A 46 14.13 -3.95 -20.42
C ASP A 46 14.16 -3.28 -19.04
N HIS A 47 15.10 -3.70 -18.20
CA HIS A 47 15.19 -3.24 -16.82
C HIS A 47 15.49 -1.74 -16.70
N GLU A 48 16.14 -1.12 -17.69
CA GLU A 48 16.37 0.34 -17.69
C GLU A 48 15.05 1.09 -17.93
N LYS A 49 14.27 0.67 -18.94
CA LYS A 49 12.94 1.23 -19.18
C LYS A 49 12.00 1.01 -18.00
N VAL A 50 11.98 -0.20 -17.42
CA VAL A 50 11.14 -0.49 -16.24
C VAL A 50 11.52 0.42 -15.06
N ALA A 51 12.81 0.65 -14.82
CA ALA A 51 13.27 1.56 -13.77
C ALA A 51 12.81 3.01 -14.03
N GLU A 52 12.89 3.48 -15.26
CA GLU A 52 12.39 4.81 -15.65
C GLU A 52 10.86 4.91 -15.44
N MET A 53 10.11 3.90 -15.87
CA MET A 53 8.65 3.83 -15.70
C MET A 53 8.25 3.83 -14.22
N PHE A 54 8.97 3.06 -13.40
CA PHE A 54 8.78 3.01 -11.95
C PHE A 54 9.05 4.38 -11.30
N GLN A 55 10.14 5.05 -11.68
CA GLN A 55 10.46 6.39 -11.18
C GLN A 55 9.42 7.44 -11.60
N LYS A 56 8.93 7.36 -12.84
CA LYS A 56 7.84 8.21 -13.34
C LYS A 56 6.47 7.82 -12.78
N ASN A 57 6.39 6.68 -12.09
CA ASN A 57 5.17 6.11 -11.55
C ASN A 57 4.05 6.04 -12.60
N VAL A 58 4.34 5.50 -13.78
CA VAL A 58 3.41 5.50 -14.92
C VAL A 58 2.11 4.75 -14.62
N LEU A 59 2.15 3.79 -13.70
CA LEU A 59 0.99 3.03 -13.23
C LEU A 59 0.26 3.70 -12.06
N GLY A 60 0.75 4.85 -11.56
CA GLY A 60 0.10 5.61 -10.49
C GLY A 60 0.08 4.90 -9.13
N PHE A 61 1.00 3.96 -8.88
CA PHE A 61 1.15 3.34 -7.57
C PHE A 61 1.55 4.39 -6.55
N HIS A 62 0.68 4.60 -5.58
CA HIS A 62 1.01 5.37 -4.40
C HIS A 62 0.89 4.41 -3.23
N LYS A 63 2.02 3.85 -2.80
CA LYS A 63 2.05 3.00 -1.60
C LYS A 63 1.40 3.78 -0.48
N VAL A 64 0.33 3.23 0.09
CA VAL A 64 -0.30 3.79 1.29
C VAL A 64 -0.09 2.79 2.41
N GLY A 65 0.79 3.16 3.34
CA GLY A 65 1.08 2.42 4.56
C GLY A 65 0.17 2.84 5.71
N LEU A 66 0.18 2.04 6.78
CA LEU A 66 -0.46 2.38 8.03
C LEU A 66 0.60 2.87 9.02
N TYR A 67 0.35 4.01 9.64
CA TYR A 67 1.24 4.59 10.64
C TYR A 67 0.52 4.67 11.98
N SER A 68 1.16 4.15 13.03
CA SER A 68 0.73 4.33 14.41
C SER A 68 1.45 5.54 14.99
N LEU A 69 0.66 6.51 15.48
CA LEU A 69 1.14 7.74 16.08
C LEU A 69 0.68 7.81 17.52
N LYS A 70 1.62 7.92 18.44
CA LYS A 70 1.32 8.00 19.87
C LYS A 70 0.91 9.41 20.24
N MET A 71 -0.32 9.56 20.72
CA MET A 71 -0.87 10.84 21.17
C MET A 71 -0.39 11.16 22.59
N ASP A 72 -0.45 10.17 23.48
CA ASP A 72 0.06 10.25 24.85
C ASP A 72 0.50 8.87 25.35
N GLN A 73 0.76 8.70 26.65
CA GLN A 73 1.18 7.41 27.21
C GLN A 73 0.15 6.27 27.06
N THR A 74 -1.12 6.62 26.86
CA THR A 74 -2.29 5.73 26.85
C THR A 74 -2.99 5.65 25.51
N ALA A 75 -2.79 6.60 24.60
CA ALA A 75 -3.53 6.71 23.35
C ALA A 75 -2.63 6.64 22.10
N PHE A 76 -3.08 5.86 21.12
CA PHE A 76 -2.48 5.75 19.79
C PHE A 76 -3.53 6.02 18.71
N VAL A 77 -3.11 6.66 17.63
CA VAL A 77 -3.94 6.90 16.43
C VAL A 77 -3.30 6.19 15.26
N PHE A 78 -4.09 5.48 14.48
CA PHE A 78 -3.66 4.80 13.27
C PHE A 78 -4.11 5.59 12.05
N ILE A 79 -3.17 5.91 11.16
CA ILE A 79 -3.40 6.78 9.99
C ILE A 79 -2.84 6.09 8.76
N TYR A 80 -3.67 5.93 7.73
CA TYR A 80 -3.21 5.58 6.39
C TYR A 80 -2.60 6.82 5.73
N ALA A 81 -1.38 6.69 5.23
CA ALA A 81 -0.67 7.76 4.54
C ALA A 81 0.34 7.19 3.54
N ARG A 82 0.88 8.04 2.67
CA ARG A 82 1.90 7.71 1.67
C ARG A 82 3.32 7.71 2.24
N SER A 83 3.52 8.42 3.35
CA SER A 83 4.79 8.46 4.07
C SER A 83 4.57 8.78 5.54
N GLN A 84 5.62 8.59 6.34
CA GLN A 84 5.64 8.96 7.74
C GLN A 84 5.40 10.47 7.94
N GLU A 85 5.99 11.30 7.08
CA GLU A 85 5.84 12.76 7.10
C GLU A 85 4.38 13.16 6.83
N GLU A 86 3.74 12.54 5.83
CA GLU A 86 2.33 12.81 5.52
C GLU A 86 1.42 12.43 6.70
N ALA A 87 1.68 11.29 7.36
CA ALA A 87 0.95 10.87 8.56
C ALA A 87 1.12 11.87 9.72
N ILE A 88 2.36 12.33 9.97
CA ILE A 88 2.66 13.31 11.03
C ILE A 88 1.97 14.66 10.74
N GLN A 89 2.03 15.16 9.50
CA GLN A 89 1.37 16.41 9.12
C GLN A 89 -0.16 16.31 9.27
N PHE A 90 -0.74 15.18 8.85
CA PHE A 90 -2.16 14.93 9.04
C PHE A 90 -2.55 14.87 10.52
N PHE A 91 -1.72 14.24 11.36
CA PHE A 91 -1.91 14.19 12.81
C PHE A 91 -1.88 15.59 13.43
N ILE A 92 -0.86 16.40 13.13
CA ILE A 92 -0.73 17.77 13.66
C ILE A 92 -1.93 18.62 13.25
N LYS A 93 -2.38 18.50 12.01
CA LYS A 93 -3.58 19.20 11.52
C LYS A 93 -4.85 18.78 12.26
N SER A 94 -4.95 17.51 12.65
CA SER A 94 -6.15 16.94 13.27
C SER A 94 -6.21 17.14 14.79
N PHE A 95 -5.05 17.09 15.47
CA PHE A 95 -4.96 17.09 16.94
C PHE A 95 -4.21 18.30 17.50
N HIS A 96 -3.75 19.23 16.64
CA HIS A 96 -3.04 20.45 17.01
C HIS A 96 -1.82 20.22 17.91
N SER A 97 -1.18 19.04 17.79
CA SER A 97 -0.05 18.61 18.61
C SER A 97 0.88 17.69 17.81
N TYR A 98 2.14 17.62 18.23
CA TYR A 98 3.10 16.66 17.66
C TYR A 98 2.91 15.28 18.32
N PRO A 99 2.96 14.19 17.53
CA PRO A 99 2.92 12.85 18.09
C PRO A 99 4.24 12.53 18.83
N LEU A 100 4.17 11.73 19.88
CA LEU A 100 5.34 11.32 20.66
C LEU A 100 6.25 10.35 19.89
N ASN A 101 5.67 9.58 18.97
CA ASN A 101 6.39 8.74 18.02
C ASN A 101 5.53 8.50 16.77
N CYS A 102 6.15 7.94 15.74
CA CYS A 102 5.46 7.45 14.56
C CYS A 102 6.15 6.18 14.06
N HIS A 103 5.39 5.11 13.86
CA HIS A 103 5.89 3.82 13.39
C HIS A 103 4.98 3.26 12.29
N GLU A 104 5.56 2.79 11.19
CA GLU A 104 4.83 2.05 10.16
C GLU A 104 4.45 0.65 10.68
N TYR A 105 3.21 0.25 10.43
CA TYR A 105 2.66 -1.06 10.79
C TYR A 105 2.45 -1.90 9.53
N PRO A 106 2.71 -3.23 9.59
CA PRO A 106 2.39 -4.13 8.49
C PRO A 106 0.88 -4.12 8.19
N LEU A 107 0.52 -4.03 6.90
CA LEU A 107 -0.88 -4.07 6.47
C LEU A 107 -1.53 -5.45 6.65
N GLU A 108 -0.72 -6.50 6.80
CA GLU A 108 -1.18 -7.87 7.06
C GLU A 108 -1.59 -8.09 8.52
N PHE A 109 -1.31 -7.13 9.41
CA PHE A 109 -1.70 -7.26 10.80
C PHE A 109 -3.22 -7.24 10.93
N GLU A 110 -3.75 -8.25 11.61
CA GLU A 110 -5.18 -8.43 11.82
C GLU A 110 -5.64 -7.74 13.11
N ILE A 111 -6.81 -7.12 13.05
CA ILE A 111 -7.50 -6.59 14.23
C ILE A 111 -8.89 -7.20 14.35
N THR A 112 -9.34 -7.37 15.58
CA THR A 112 -10.72 -7.75 15.86
C THR A 112 -11.57 -6.48 15.99
N ARG A 113 -12.50 -6.27 15.06
CA ARG A 113 -13.51 -5.21 15.10
C ARG A 113 -14.88 -5.83 15.37
N GLY A 114 -15.30 -5.83 16.64
CA GLY A 114 -16.53 -6.50 17.06
C GLY A 114 -16.39 -8.02 16.98
N LYS A 115 -17.06 -8.66 16.00
CA LYS A 115 -16.99 -10.12 15.75
C LYS A 115 -16.14 -10.47 14.52
N GLU A 116 -15.70 -9.48 13.76
CA GLU A 116 -14.93 -9.69 12.53
C GLU A 116 -13.44 -9.55 12.82
N VAL A 117 -12.63 -10.43 12.22
CA VAL A 117 -11.17 -10.30 12.15
C VAL A 117 -10.86 -9.77 10.76
N LEU A 118 -10.23 -8.61 10.69
CA LEU A 118 -9.89 -7.93 9.43
C LEU A 118 -8.45 -7.47 9.47
N SER A 119 -7.74 -7.62 8.37
CA SER A 119 -6.43 -6.99 8.19
C SER A 119 -6.56 -5.49 7.96
N PHE A 120 -5.51 -4.74 8.29
CA PHE A 120 -5.45 -3.32 7.91
C PHE A 120 -5.54 -3.14 6.38
N ARG A 121 -5.00 -4.09 5.59
CA ARG A 121 -5.19 -4.08 4.13
C ARG A 121 -6.66 -4.09 3.73
N GLU A 122 -7.49 -4.89 4.40
CA GLU A 122 -8.93 -4.94 4.13
C GLU A 122 -9.63 -3.67 4.58
N MET A 123 -9.30 -3.17 5.78
CA MET A 123 -9.86 -1.91 6.28
C MET A 123 -9.52 -0.71 5.38
N LYS A 124 -8.34 -0.70 4.76
CA LYS A 124 -7.94 0.36 3.82
C LYS A 124 -8.94 0.55 2.68
N LYS A 125 -9.64 -0.52 2.26
CA LYS A 125 -10.65 -0.47 1.18
C LYS A 125 -11.89 0.38 1.56
N GLU A 126 -12.10 0.64 2.85
CA GLU A 126 -13.18 1.51 3.34
C GLU A 126 -12.92 2.99 3.05
N PHE A 127 -11.67 3.36 2.73
CA PHE A 127 -11.25 4.75 2.53
C PHE A 127 -11.10 5.09 1.04
N LYS A 128 -11.71 6.21 0.63
CA LYS A 128 -11.62 6.70 -0.77
C LYS A 128 -10.50 7.71 -1.01
N ARG A 129 -9.92 8.26 0.06
CA ARG A 129 -8.92 9.33 0.02
C ARG A 129 -7.91 9.12 1.14
N PHE A 130 -6.66 9.50 0.88
CA PHE A 130 -5.56 9.46 1.83
C PHE A 130 -4.88 10.84 1.89
N PRO A 131 -4.29 11.23 3.04
CA PRO A 131 -4.23 10.48 4.28
C PRO A 131 -5.60 10.36 4.99
N ALA A 132 -5.81 9.28 5.76
CA ALA A 132 -7.06 9.03 6.47
C ALA A 132 -6.83 8.34 7.81
N MET A 133 -7.65 8.70 8.82
CA MET A 133 -7.60 8.07 10.13
C MET A 133 -8.30 6.71 10.10
N ALA A 134 -7.54 5.64 10.35
CA ALA A 134 -8.05 4.27 10.41
C ALA A 134 -8.77 3.98 11.73
N GLY A 135 -8.34 4.63 12.83
CA GLY A 135 -8.94 4.50 14.15
C GLY A 135 -8.00 4.96 15.27
N SER A 136 -8.46 4.85 16.50
CA SER A 136 -7.65 5.09 17.69
C SER A 136 -7.74 3.92 18.67
N PHE A 137 -6.66 3.69 19.40
CA PHE A 137 -6.58 2.69 20.44
C PHE A 137 -6.23 3.35 21.77
N LEU A 138 -7.03 3.04 22.78
CA LEU A 138 -6.78 3.41 24.16
C LEU A 138 -6.29 2.17 24.90
N LYS A 139 -5.08 2.26 25.44
CA LYS A 139 -4.56 1.23 26.33
C LYS A 139 -5.40 1.22 27.60
N GLY A 140 -6.20 0.16 27.78
CA GLY A 140 -6.95 -0.06 29.00
C GLY A 140 -6.04 -0.08 30.21
N LYS A 141 -6.53 0.45 31.34
CA LYS A 141 -5.90 0.26 32.65
C LYS A 141 -5.99 -1.20 33.08
#